data_AF-A0A2V8HUT6-F1
#
_entry.id   AF-A0A2V8HUT6-F1
#
_cell.length_a   1.000
_cell.length_b   1.000
_cell.length_c   1.000
_cell.angle_alpha   90.00
_cell.angle_beta   90.00
_cell.angle_gamma   90.00
#
_symmetry.space_group_name_H-M   'P 1'
#
loop_
_entity.id
_entity.type
_entity.pdbx_description
1 polymer ?
#
loop_
_entity_poly.entity_id
_entity_poly.type
_entity_poly.pdbx_seq_one_letter_code
_entity_poly.pdbx_strand_id
1 'polypeptide(L)'
;MRYAEELVDIGEYHFPAAKDIRKPELQMARTLVENLAGEWDPSQYKDEYRENLMKIIKAKMKGTEAHLVEHVDERPTEVVDLMERLRQSLEGAGKKTAARAKKTTAKAHRKRPHAA
;
A
#
# COMPACT_ATOMS: atom_id res chain seq x y z
N MET A 1 -16.14 -20.06 -9.50
CA MET A 1 -15.08 -20.87 -10.15
C MET A 1 -14.72 -20.18 -11.46
N ARG A 2 -13.44 -20.19 -11.86
CA ARG A 2 -12.98 -19.60 -13.13
C ARG A 2 -13.34 -20.53 -14.29
N TYR A 3 -13.73 -19.97 -15.43
CA TYR A 3 -13.96 -20.76 -16.65
C TYR A 3 -12.64 -21.06 -17.38
N ALA A 4 -12.62 -22.09 -18.23
CA ALA A 4 -11.41 -22.50 -18.94
C ALA A 4 -10.82 -21.39 -19.82
N GLU A 5 -11.69 -20.55 -20.41
CA GLU A 5 -11.30 -19.39 -21.22
C GLU A 5 -10.75 -18.20 -20.42
N GLU A 6 -10.97 -18.16 -19.10
CA GLU A 6 -10.39 -17.14 -18.20
C GLU A 6 -9.00 -17.54 -17.69
N LEU A 7 -8.54 -18.76 -17.98
CA LEU A 7 -7.23 -19.23 -17.59
C LEU A 7 -6.20 -18.78 -18.62
N VAL A 8 -5.20 -18.05 -18.15
CA VAL A 8 -4.09 -17.62 -18.99
C VAL A 8 -3.02 -18.70 -19.01
N ASP A 9 -2.48 -19.01 -20.19
CA ASP A 9 -1.35 -19.93 -20.31
C ASP A 9 -0.07 -19.28 -19.77
N ILE A 10 0.54 -19.94 -18.78
CA ILE A 10 1.81 -19.50 -18.19
C ILE A 10 2.96 -19.56 -19.21
N GLY A 11 2.87 -20.45 -20.21
CA GLY A 11 3.89 -20.61 -21.24
C GLY A 11 4.01 -19.43 -22.21
N GLU A 12 2.96 -18.61 -22.32
CA GLU A 12 2.98 -17.37 -23.13
C GLU A 12 3.83 -16.26 -22.48
N TYR A 13 4.15 -16.39 -21.18
CA TYR A 13 4.95 -15.41 -20.45
C TYR A 13 6.39 -15.86 -20.26
N HIS A 14 7.32 -14.92 -20.46
CA HIS A 14 8.74 -15.13 -20.22
C HIS A 14 9.12 -14.60 -18.83
N PHE A 15 9.38 -15.52 -17.91
CA PHE A 15 9.88 -15.19 -16.57
C PHE A 15 11.39 -15.40 -16.49
N PRO A 16 12.13 -14.53 -15.78
CA PRO A 16 13.54 -14.75 -15.50
C PRO A 16 13.70 -16.03 -14.65
N ALA A 17 14.77 -16.78 -14.88
CA ALA A 17 14.99 -18.02 -14.16
C ALA A 17 15.41 -17.71 -12.72
N ALA A 18 14.91 -18.48 -11.75
CA ALA A 18 15.20 -18.27 -10.32
C ALA A 18 16.71 -18.34 -9.99
N LYS A 19 17.51 -19.00 -10.83
CA LYS A 19 18.98 -19.08 -10.73
C LYS A 19 19.69 -17.74 -10.93
N ASP A 20 19.02 -16.76 -11.52
CA ASP A 20 19.60 -15.45 -11.84
C ASP A 20 19.47 -14.44 -10.67
N ILE A 21 18.84 -14.83 -9.55
CA ILE A 21 18.62 -13.97 -8.38
C ILE A 21 19.80 -14.07 -7.41
N ARG A 22 20.40 -12.92 -7.06
CA ARG A 22 21.53 -12.88 -6.12
C ARG A 22 21.02 -12.91 -4.68
N LYS A 23 21.72 -13.65 -3.80
CA LYS A 23 21.37 -13.76 -2.37
C LYS A 23 21.19 -12.39 -1.66
N PRO A 24 22.04 -11.37 -1.89
CA PRO A 24 21.87 -10.06 -1.25
C PRO A 24 20.57 -9.36 -1.65
N GLU A 25 20.15 -9.51 -2.90
CA GLU A 25 18.91 -8.92 -3.42
C GLU A 25 17.68 -9.59 -2.79
N LEU A 26 17.71 -10.92 -2.68
CA LEU A 26 16.65 -11.69 -2.04
C LEU A 26 16.48 -11.30 -0.55
N GLN A 27 17.59 -11.15 0.18
CA GLN A 27 17.56 -10.76 1.58
C GLN A 27 17.00 -9.35 1.75
N MET A 28 17.42 -8.41 0.90
CA MET A 28 16.92 -7.04 0.93
C MET A 28 15.42 -6.98 0.63
N ALA A 29 14.95 -7.73 -0.38
CA ALA A 29 13.53 -7.83 -0.72
C ALA A 29 12.69 -8.37 0.44
N ARG A 30 13.17 -9.42 1.12
CA ARG A 30 12.52 -9.98 2.32
C ARG A 30 12.36 -8.92 3.42
N THR A 31 13.44 -8.23 3.76
CA THR A 31 13.42 -7.16 4.78
C THR A 31 12.47 -6.02 4.38
N LEU A 32 12.38 -5.67 3.10
CA LEU A 32 11.44 -4.66 2.63
C LEU A 32 9.99 -5.10 2.84
N VAL A 33 9.64 -6.34 2.44
CA VAL A 33 8.30 -6.88 2.63
C VAL A 33 7.94 -6.93 4.12
N GLU A 34 8.84 -7.40 4.98
CA GLU A 34 8.62 -7.45 6.43
C GLU A 34 8.39 -6.06 7.04
N ASN A 35 9.11 -5.04 6.57
CA ASN A 35 8.94 -3.67 7.07
C ASN A 35 7.65 -2.99 6.58
N LEU A 36 7.13 -3.40 5.42
CA LEU A 36 5.88 -2.87 4.85
C LEU A 36 4.65 -3.72 5.18
N ALA A 37 4.86 -4.93 5.68
CA ALA A 37 3.78 -5.81 6.09
C ALA A 37 2.98 -5.18 7.23
N GLY A 38 1.67 -5.41 7.19
CA GLY A 38 0.72 -4.98 8.20
C GLY A 38 -0.45 -5.97 8.26
N GLU A 39 -1.33 -5.77 9.25
CA GLU A 39 -2.56 -6.55 9.33
C GLU A 39 -3.50 -6.17 8.18
N TRP A 40 -4.06 -7.19 7.53
CA TRP A 40 -5.06 -7.00 6.48
C TRP A 40 -6.43 -6.74 7.10
N ASP A 41 -6.93 -5.52 6.94
CA ASP A 41 -8.29 -5.14 7.33
C ASP A 41 -9.08 -4.69 6.08
N PRO A 42 -10.02 -5.52 5.59
CA PRO A 42 -10.79 -5.20 4.38
C PRO A 42 -11.70 -3.97 4.58
N SER A 43 -12.04 -3.60 5.83
CA SER A 43 -12.91 -2.46 6.10
C SER A 43 -12.24 -1.10 5.83
N GLN A 44 -10.91 -1.09 5.67
CA GLN A 44 -10.15 0.12 5.34
C GLN A 44 -10.30 0.52 3.86
N TYR A 45 -10.76 -0.39 3.01
CA TYR A 45 -10.91 -0.16 1.58
C TYR A 45 -12.35 0.14 1.23
N LYS A 46 -12.54 1.08 0.29
CA LYS A 46 -13.86 1.51 -0.17
C LYS A 46 -14.01 1.25 -1.66
N ASP A 47 -15.21 0.87 -2.06
CA ASP A 47 -15.59 0.77 -3.47
C ASP A 47 -15.89 2.18 -4.01
N GLU A 48 -14.82 2.86 -4.44
CA GLU A 48 -14.93 4.21 -5.00
C GLU A 48 -15.83 4.24 -6.24
N TYR A 49 -15.83 3.15 -7.03
CA TYR A 49 -16.70 3.04 -8.20
C TYR A 49 -18.17 3.08 -7.80
N ARG A 50 -18.58 2.24 -6.84
CA ARG A 50 -19.95 2.21 -6.31
C ARG A 50 -20.32 3.55 -5.66
N GLU A 51 -19.43 4.14 -4.88
CA GLU A 51 -19.67 5.45 -4.28
C GLU A 51 -19.92 6.53 -5.34
N ASN A 52 -19.09 6.57 -6.38
CA ASN A 52 -19.20 7.53 -7.47
C ASN A 52 -20.46 7.29 -8.31
N LEU A 53 -20.81 6.03 -8.59
CA LEU A 53 -22.04 5.68 -9.28
C LEU A 53 -23.28 6.15 -8.51
N MET A 54 -23.30 5.94 -7.19
CA MET A 54 -24.40 6.40 -6.34
C MET A 54 -24.51 7.92 -6.28
N LYS A 55 -23.38 8.65 -6.34
CA LYS A 55 -23.39 10.13 -6.45
C LYS A 55 -24.04 10.56 -7.77
N ILE A 56 -23.69 9.92 -8.89
CA ILE A 56 -24.28 10.20 -10.21
C ILE A 56 -25.78 9.94 -10.21
N ILE A 57 -26.22 8.78 -9.70
CA ILE A 57 -27.64 8.42 -9.63
C ILE A 57 -28.42 9.46 -8.83
N LYS A 58 -27.93 9.84 -7.64
CA LYS A 58 -28.58 10.84 -6.78
C LYS A 58 -28.64 12.23 -7.42
N ALA A 59 -27.59 12.64 -8.14
CA ALA A 59 -27.57 13.92 -8.83
C ALA A 59 -28.60 13.95 -9.97
N LYS A 60 -28.65 12.89 -10.79
CA LYS A 60 -29.66 12.72 -11.84
C LYS A 60 -31.09 12.76 -11.29
N MET A 61 -31.35 12.09 -10.16
CA MET A 61 -32.67 12.15 -9.50
C MET A 61 -33.06 13.55 -9.05
N LYS A 62 -32.09 14.40 -8.70
CA LYS A 62 -32.30 15.77 -8.22
C LYS A 62 -32.27 16.80 -9.36
N GLY A 63 -32.03 16.39 -10.60
CA GLY A 63 -31.89 17.29 -11.75
C GLY A 63 -30.61 18.13 -11.72
N THR A 64 -29.57 17.71 -10.99
CA THR A 64 -28.29 18.42 -10.88
C THR A 64 -27.15 17.57 -11.46
N GLU A 65 -26.05 18.20 -11.84
CA GLU A 65 -24.85 17.46 -12.26
C GLU A 65 -24.08 16.88 -11.06
N ALA A 66 -23.38 15.76 -11.28
CA ALA A 66 -22.56 15.12 -10.26
C ALA A 66 -21.11 15.57 -10.38
N HIS A 67 -20.57 16.18 -9.33
CA HIS A 67 -19.14 16.46 -9.23
C HIS A 67 -18.42 15.23 -8.68
N LEU A 68 -17.66 14.56 -9.53
CA LEU A 68 -16.76 13.48 -9.14
C LEU A 68 -15.41 14.08 -8.74
N VAL A 69 -14.74 13.47 -7.76
CA VAL A 69 -13.37 13.84 -7.41
C VAL A 69 -12.47 13.25 -8.50
N GLU A 70 -11.69 14.10 -9.18
CA GLU A 70 -10.68 13.61 -10.12
C GLU A 70 -9.63 12.79 -9.38
N HIS A 71 -9.26 11.66 -9.97
CA HIS A 71 -8.14 10.87 -9.49
C HIS A 71 -6.88 11.71 -9.70
N VAL A 72 -6.18 12.06 -8.62
CA VAL A 72 -4.90 12.76 -8.73
C VAL A 72 -3.86 11.72 -9.09
N ASP A 73 -3.39 11.75 -10.34
CA ASP A 73 -2.26 10.92 -10.73
C ASP A 73 -1.01 11.35 -9.95
N GLU A 74 -0.36 10.38 -9.31
CA GLU A 74 0.92 10.62 -8.67
C GLU A 74 1.93 11.04 -9.74
N ARG A 75 2.56 12.20 -9.55
CA ARG A 75 3.52 12.73 -10.51
C ARG A 75 4.71 11.76 -10.61
N PRO A 76 5.12 11.36 -11.83
CA PRO A 76 6.30 10.52 -11.98
C PRO A 76 7.51 11.26 -11.42
N THR A 77 8.22 10.62 -10.51
CA THR A 77 9.53 11.09 -10.03
C THR A 77 10.61 10.49 -10.91
N GLU A 78 11.54 11.31 -11.39
CA GLU A 78 12.69 10.84 -12.16
C GLU A 78 13.66 10.13 -11.19
N VAL A 79 13.81 8.82 -11.36
CA VAL A 79 14.69 8.02 -10.51
C VAL A 79 15.85 7.49 -11.34
N VAL A 80 17.02 8.10 -11.14
CA VAL A 80 18.26 7.77 -11.87
C VAL A 80 18.93 6.49 -11.34
N ASP A 81 18.81 6.20 -10.04
CA ASP A 81 19.25 4.93 -9.43
C ASP A 81 18.28 4.46 -8.33
N LEU A 82 17.49 3.44 -8.65
CA LEU A 82 16.49 2.85 -7.76
C LEU A 82 17.11 2.06 -6.61
N MET A 83 18.25 1.39 -6.83
CA MET A 83 18.83 0.44 -5.89
C MET A 83 19.58 1.15 -4.77
N GLU A 84 20.35 2.19 -5.11
CA GLU A 84 21.01 3.02 -4.09
C GLU A 84 19.99 3.74 -3.23
N ARG A 85 18.92 4.27 -3.84
CA ARG A 85 17.87 4.98 -3.10
C ARG A 85 17.10 4.06 -2.16
N LEU A 86 16.83 2.84 -2.59
CA LEU A 86 16.19 1.83 -1.74
C LEU A 86 17.05 1.50 -0.52
N ARG A 87 18.36 1.29 -0.68
CA ARG A 87 19.29 1.05 0.43
C ARG A 87 19.29 2.22 1.43
N GLN A 88 19.41 3.46 0.94
CA GLN A 88 19.34 4.65 1.79
C GLN A 88 17.99 4.79 2.54
N SER A 89 16.88 4.43 1.89
CA SER A 89 15.55 4.47 2.51
C SER A 89 15.44 3.47 3.67
N LEU A 90 15.97 2.26 3.50
CA LEU A 90 15.98 1.22 4.54
C LEU A 90 16.85 1.62 5.74
N GLU A 91 18.03 2.19 5.51
CA GLU A 91 18.90 2.70 6.60
C GLU A 91 18.24 3.84 7.39
N GLY A 92 17.45 4.69 6.73
CA GLY A 92 16.70 5.78 7.36
C GLY A 92 15.43 5.34 8.09
N ALA A 93 14.78 4.24 7.65
CA ALA A 93 13.50 3.76 8.19
C ALA A 93 13.61 3.24 9.63
N GLY A 94 14.71 2.53 9.96
CA GLY A 94 14.95 1.98 11.30
C GLY A 94 15.01 3.02 12.43
N LYS A 95 15.38 4.27 12.12
CA LYS A 95 15.42 5.37 13.10
C LYS A 95 14.02 5.98 13.37
N LYS A 96 13.09 5.90 12.41
CA LYS A 96 11.76 6.52 12.52
C LYS A 96 10.75 5.63 13.25
N THR A 97 10.84 4.31 13.10
CA THR A 97 10.01 3.33 13.82
C THR A 97 10.27 3.38 15.34
N ALA A 98 11.52 3.53 15.77
CA ALA A 98 11.88 3.72 17.18
C ALA A 98 11.25 4.99 17.81
N ALA A 99 11.17 6.09 17.05
CA ALA A 99 10.55 7.33 17.51
C ALA A 99 9.01 7.22 17.62
N ARG A 100 8.36 6.44 16.75
CA ARG A 100 6.90 6.23 16.78
C ARG A 100 6.49 5.30 17.93
N ALA A 101 7.26 4.25 18.22
CA ALA A 101 7.05 3.35 19.35
C ALA A 101 7.21 4.03 20.73
N LYS A 102 8.11 5.03 20.83
CA LYS A 102 8.28 5.81 22.06
C LYS A 102 7.13 6.80 22.32
N LYS A 103 6.41 7.22 21.27
CA LYS A 103 5.29 8.19 21.36
C LYS A 103 3.96 7.50 21.74
N THR A 104 3.77 6.24 21.37
CA THR A 104 2.58 5.44 21.75
C THR A 104 2.61 5.01 23.21
N THR A 105 3.77 4.61 23.71
CA THR A 105 4.00 4.25 25.13
C THR A 105 3.88 5.44 26.09
N ALA A 106 4.35 6.64 25.69
CA ALA A 106 4.18 7.87 26.48
C ALA A 106 2.72 8.36 26.58
N LYS A 107 1.88 8.09 25.58
CA LYS A 107 0.43 8.41 25.62
C LYS A 107 -0.37 7.43 26.47
N ALA A 108 0.04 6.16 26.53
CA ALA A 108 -0.59 5.14 27.37
C ALA A 108 -0.35 5.38 28.87
N HIS A 109 0.81 5.93 29.26
CA HIS A 109 1.13 6.18 30.67
C HIS A 109 0.45 7.42 31.27
N ARG A 110 -0.02 8.39 30.45
CA ARG A 110 -0.75 9.58 30.91
C ARG A 110 -2.26 9.36 31.14
N LYS A 111 -2.80 8.17 30.85
CA LYS A 111 -4.26 7.88 30.93
C LYS A 111 -4.67 6.90 32.03
N ARG A 112 -3.88 6.72 33.10
CA ARG A 112 -4.37 6.02 34.31
C ARG A 112 -4.89 7.05 35.31
N PRO A 113 -6.21 7.23 35.50
CA PRO A 113 -6.72 7.89 36.69
C PRO A 113 -6.48 6.98 37.89
N HIS A 114 -5.88 7.55 38.94
CA HIS A 114 -5.79 6.95 40.26
C HIS A 114 -7.21 6.89 40.83
N ALA A 115 -7.79 5.69 40.91
CA ALA A 115 -9.05 5.46 41.62
C ALA A 115 -8.73 4.84 42.97
N ALA A 116 -8.87 5.63 44.02
CA ALA A 116 -9.12 5.23 45.40
C ALA A 116 -9.91 6.38 46.04
#